data_AF-A0A4D6WT71-F1
#
_entry.id   AF-A0A4D6WT71-F1
#
_cell.length_a   1.000
_cell.length_b   1.000
_cell.length_c   1.000
_cell.angle_alpha   90.00
_cell.angle_beta   90.00
_cell.angle_gamma   90.00
#
_symmetry.space_group_name_H-M   'P 1'
#
loop_
_entity.id
_entity.type
_entity.pdbx_description
1 polymer ?
#
loop_
_entity_poly.entity_id
_entity_poly.type
_entity_poly.pdbx_seq_one_letter_code
_entity_poly.pdbx_strand_id
1 'polypeptide(L)' 'MYNFWSNVYKFPRFLIAVIIGFFLTTFKPIFKSLKNKKISIVIIIIILFILISIYLILKKMTE' A
#
# COMPACT_ATOMS: atom_id res chain seq x y z
N MET A 1 30.77 -12.66 -21.62
CA MET A 1 29.54 -13.15 -20.94
C MET A 1 29.44 -12.74 -19.46
N TYR A 2 30.54 -12.67 -18.70
CA TYR A 2 30.53 -12.26 -17.28
C TYR A 2 29.87 -10.88 -17.02
N ASN A 3 30.17 -9.89 -17.87
CA ASN A 3 29.60 -8.54 -17.75
C ASN A 3 28.10 -8.45 -18.03
N PHE A 4 27.53 -9.39 -18.81
CA PHE A 4 26.10 -9.42 -19.09
C PHE A 4 25.33 -9.85 -17.83
N TRP A 5 25.75 -10.97 -17.25
CA TRP A 5 25.13 -11.51 -16.03
C TRP A 5 25.27 -10.55 -14.85
N SER A 6 26.44 -9.90 -14.67
CA SER A 6 26.63 -8.90 -13.61
C SER A 6 25.71 -7.68 -13.73
N ASN A 7 25.25 -7.35 -14.94
CA ASN A 7 24.30 -6.27 -15.17
C ASN A 7 22.86 -6.72 -14.95
N VAL A 8 22.50 -7.94 -15.33
CA VAL A 8 21.17 -8.52 -15.10
C VAL A 8 20.86 -8.61 -13.60
N TYR A 9 21.82 -8.96 -12.75
CA TYR A 9 21.61 -8.98 -11.29
C TYR A 9 21.32 -7.60 -10.67
N LYS A 10 21.64 -6.50 -11.35
CA LYS A 10 21.31 -5.13 -10.90
C LYS A 10 19.87 -4.73 -11.25
N PHE A 11 19.27 -5.38 -12.24
CA PHE A 11 17.93 -5.06 -12.73
C PHE A 11 16.82 -5.26 -11.68
N PRO A 12 16.80 -6.32 -10.86
CA PRO A 12 15.82 -6.45 -9.79
C PRO A 12 15.83 -5.27 -8.82
N ARG A 13 17.02 -4.79 -8.43
CA ARG A 13 17.15 -3.62 -7.56
C ARG A 13 16.56 -2.36 -8.21
N PHE A 14 16.84 -2.16 -9.49
CA PHE A 14 16.26 -1.06 -10.27
C PHE A 14 14.74 -1.16 -10.36
N LEU A 15 14.22 -2.33 -10.71
CA LEU A 15 12.78 -2.59 -10.82
C LEU A 15 12.06 -2.30 -9.49
N ILE A 16 12.59 -2.80 -8.38
CA ILE A 16 12.04 -2.56 -7.03
C ILE A 16 12.05 -1.05 -6.73
N ALA A 17 13.15 -0.35 -7.02
CA ALA A 17 13.25 1.09 -6.78
C ALA A 17 12.23 1.89 -7.61
N VAL A 18 12.04 1.53 -8.89
CA VAL A 18 11.05 2.16 -9.77
C VAL A 18 9.64 1.89 -9.27
N ILE A 19 9.31 0.66 -8.91
CA ILE A 19 7.99 0.29 -8.40
C ILE A 19 7.69 1.06 -7.11
N ILE A 20 8.61 1.07 -6.15
CA ILE A 20 8.44 1.81 -4.89
C ILE A 20 8.30 3.31 -5.17
N GLY A 21 9.16 3.88 -6.00
CA GLY A 21 9.11 5.30 -6.38
C GLY A 21 7.79 5.67 -7.05
N PHE A 22 7.30 4.85 -7.98
CA PHE A 22 6.02 5.02 -8.65
C PHE A 22 4.84 5.04 -7.68
N PHE A 23 4.78 4.07 -6.76
CA PHE A 23 3.69 4.03 -5.77
C PHE A 23 3.77 5.21 -4.79
N LEU A 24 4.96 5.58 -4.32
CA LEU A 24 5.14 6.72 -3.43
C LEU A 24 4.70 8.04 -4.07
N THR A 25 5.05 8.27 -5.34
CA THR A 25 4.64 9.49 -6.06
C THR A 25 3.15 9.49 -6.38
N THR A 26 2.62 8.35 -6.83
CA THR A 26 1.20 8.17 -7.15
C THR A 26 0.31 8.35 -5.92
N PHE A 27 0.73 7.86 -4.75
CA PHE A 27 -0.02 7.98 -3.50
C PHE A 27 0.27 9.25 -2.69
N LYS A 28 1.23 10.08 -3.12
CA LYS A 28 1.50 11.40 -2.50
C LYS A 28 0.25 12.26 -2.24
N PRO A 29 -0.71 12.44 -3.17
CA PRO A 29 -1.94 13.18 -2.90
C PRO A 29 -2.81 12.52 -1.82
N ILE A 30 -2.84 11.18 -1.74
CA ILE A 30 -3.55 10.45 -0.69
C ILE A 30 -2.95 10.76 0.69
N PHE A 31 -1.61 10.71 0.80
CA PHE A 31 -0.90 11.11 2.02
C PHE A 31 -1.09 12.58 2.37
N LYS A 32 -1.25 13.47 1.38
CA LYS A 32 -1.59 14.87 1.61
C LYS A 32 -3.01 15.02 2.18
N SER A 33 -3.96 14.23 1.69
CA SER A 33 -5.34 14.21 2.18
C SER A 33 -5.42 13.78 3.66
N LEU A 34 -4.56 12.85 4.08
CA LEU A 34 -4.43 12.40 5.48
C LEU A 34 -3.86 13.47 6.44
N LYS A 35 -3.37 14.61 5.95
CA LYS A 35 -2.99 15.74 6.82
C LYS A 35 -4.20 16.57 7.26
N ASN A 36 -5.32 16.48 6.55
CA ASN A 36 -6.53 17.18 6.94
C ASN A 36 -7.27 16.37 8.02
N LYS A 37 -7.27 16.88 9.25
CA LYS A 37 -7.85 16.20 10.42
C LYS A 37 -9.28 15.69 10.19
N LYS A 38 -10.12 16.44 9.45
CA LYS A 38 -11.49 16.02 9.14
C LYS A 38 -11.51 14.78 8.24
N ILE A 39 -10.69 14.78 7.18
CA ILE A 39 -10.62 13.67 6.22
C ILE A 39 -10.00 12.43 6.88
N SER A 40 -8.99 12.62 7.73
CA SER A 40 -8.37 11.51 8.46
C SER A 40 -9.34 10.81 9.40
N ILE A 41 -10.21 11.56 10.08
CA ILE A 41 -11.28 10.97 10.92
C ILE A 41 -12.24 10.14 10.07
N VAL A 42 -12.68 10.65 8.91
CA VAL A 42 -13.57 9.91 7.99
C VAL A 42 -12.90 8.61 7.53
N ILE A 43 -11.63 8.66 7.15
CA ILE A 43 -10.87 7.47 6.74
C ILE A 43 -10.78 6.44 7.87
N ILE A 44 -10.50 6.88 9.11
CA ILE A 44 -10.44 5.98 10.29
C ILE A 44 -11.80 5.31 10.53
N ILE A 45 -12.91 6.03 10.42
CA ILE A 45 -14.26 5.47 10.58
C ILE A 45 -14.53 4.40 9.52
N ILE A 46 -14.17 4.67 8.26
CA ILE A 46 -14.32 3.71 7.15
C ILE A 46 -13.49 2.45 7.43
N ILE A 47 -12.23 2.59 7.87
CA ILE A 47 -11.36 1.46 8.21
C ILE A 47 -11.96 0.62 9.34
N LEU A 48 -12.44 1.27 10.42
CA LEU A 48 -13.10 0.58 11.53
C LEU A 48 -14.35 -0.18 11.06
N PHE A 49 -15.17 0.44 10.20
CA PHE A 49 -16.37 -0.19 9.66
C PHE A 49 -16.04 -1.44 8.85
N ILE A 50 -14.99 -1.38 8.02
CA ILE A 50 -14.50 -2.53 7.24
C ILE A 50 -14.02 -3.64 8.18
N LEU A 51 -13.21 -3.31 9.20
CA LEU A 51 -12.71 -4.30 10.16
C LEU A 51 -13.84 -4.98 10.95
N ILE A 52 -14.82 -4.20 11.42
CA ILE A 52 -16.00 -4.71 12.10
C ILE A 52 -16.80 -5.64 11.17
N SER A 53 -17.00 -5.22 9.91
CA SER A 53 -17.72 -6.03 8.92
C SER A 53 -17.01 -7.36 8.67
N ILE A 54 -15.70 -7.33 8.45
CA ILE A 54 -14.89 -8.54 8.28
C ILE A 54 -14.99 -9.43 9.53
N TYR A 55 -14.86 -8.86 10.73
CA TYR A 55 -14.99 -9.61 11.97
C TYR A 55 -16.36 -10.29 12.09
N LEU A 56 -17.45 -9.58 11.79
CA LEU A 56 -18.80 -10.13 11.83
C LEU A 56 -19.00 -11.26 10.81
N ILE A 57 -18.47 -11.10 9.59
CA ILE A 57 -18.52 -12.13 8.55
C ILE A 57 -17.77 -13.38 9.03
N LEU A 58 -16.53 -13.22 9.50
CA LEU A 58 -15.72 -14.34 10.00
C LEU A 58 -16.38 -15.04 11.19
N LYS A 59 -16.93 -14.26 12.13
CA LYS A 59 -17.71 -14.80 13.25
C LYS A 59 -18.89 -15.64 12.76
N LYS A 60 -19.65 -15.14 11.79
CA LYS A 60 -20.79 -15.85 11.19
C LYS A 60 -20.42 -17.09 10.38
N MET A 61 -19.18 -17.19 9.91
CA MET A 61 -18.69 -18.40 9.24
C MET A 61 -18.19 -19.45 10.23
N THR A 62 -17.89 -19.07 11.47
CA THR A 62 -17.25 -19.93 12.48
C THR A 62 -18.23 -20.41 13.56
N GLU A 63 -19.28 -19.63 13.83
CA GLU A 63 -20.46 -20.02 14.63
C GLU A 63 -21.54 -20.67 13.75
#